data_AF-R7HG06-F1
#
_entry.id   AF-R7HG06-F1
#
_cell.length_a   1.000
_cell.length_b   1.000
_cell.length_c   1.000
_cell.angle_alpha   90.00
_cell.angle_beta   90.00
_cell.angle_gamma   90.00
#
_symmetry.space_group_name_H-M   'P 1'
#
loop_
_entity.id
_entity.type
_entity.pdbx_description
1 polymer ?
#
loop_
_entity_poly.entity_id
_entity_poly.type
_entity_poly.pdbx_seq_one_letter_code
_entity_poly.pdbx_strand_id
1 'polypeptide(L)'
;MVIKLKVKYLRLDKEKRKEVKQKYYETSLGKYVKKQLISSFICGVLCIGIGIYLLISTKDPKFIDYFYNISILLIGFGFIFAIKKIEVKKINEYVIKNKI
;
A
#
# COMPACT_ATOMS: atom_id res chain seq x y z
N MET A 1 23.68 -3.03 -3.90
CA MET A 1 23.68 -3.78 -2.63
C MET A 1 22.25 -3.83 -2.09
N VAL A 2 21.46 -4.84 -2.47
CA VAL A 2 20.13 -5.06 -1.89
C VAL A 2 20.38 -5.68 -0.51
N ILE A 3 20.47 -4.84 0.52
CA ILE A 3 20.48 -5.34 1.89
C ILE A 3 19.19 -6.13 2.03
N LYS A 4 19.30 -7.47 2.02
CA LYS A 4 18.29 -8.39 2.52
C LYS A 4 18.14 -8.07 4.00
N LEU A 5 17.47 -6.96 4.33
CA LEU A 5 16.89 -6.76 5.63
C LEU A 5 15.84 -7.86 5.73
N LYS A 6 16.25 -9.03 6.24
CA LYS A 6 15.33 -10.06 6.75
C LYS A 6 14.29 -9.27 7.52
N VAL A 7 13.05 -9.28 7.05
CA VAL A 7 12.01 -8.37 7.55
C VAL A 7 11.71 -8.78 8.99
N LYS A 8 12.47 -8.22 9.93
CA LYS A 8 12.43 -8.53 11.37
C LYS A 8 11.02 -8.31 11.88
N TYR A 9 10.36 -7.25 11.40
CA TYR A 9 8.95 -7.00 11.66
C TYR A 9 8.04 -8.20 11.33
N LEU A 10 8.24 -8.90 10.21
CA LEU A 10 7.39 -10.03 9.83
C LEU A 10 7.63 -11.28 10.68
N ARG A 11 8.78 -11.38 11.34
CA ARG A 11 9.17 -12.49 12.23
C ARG A 11 8.67 -12.33 13.65
N LEU A 12 8.22 -11.13 14.03
CA LEU A 12 7.58 -10.89 15.32
C LEU A 12 6.22 -11.61 15.38
N ASP A 13 5.83 -12.03 16.58
CA ASP A 13 4.51 -12.57 16.84
C ASP A 13 3.39 -11.61 16.46
N LYS A 14 2.20 -12.13 16.19
CA LYS A 14 1.04 -11.35 15.73
C LYS A 14 0.72 -10.20 16.68
N GLU A 15 0.78 -10.43 17.99
CA GLU A 15 0.51 -9.40 19.00
C GLU A 15 1.60 -8.33 19.02
N LYS A 16 2.87 -8.76 19.03
CA LYS A 16 4.01 -7.84 19.00
C LYS A 16 4.01 -6.97 17.74
N ARG A 17 3.61 -7.52 16.59
CA ARG A 17 3.44 -6.76 15.34
C ARG A 17 2.37 -5.67 15.43
N LYS A 18 1.27 -5.91 16.15
CA LYS A 18 0.23 -4.90 16.37
C LYS A 18 0.75 -3.79 17.28
N GLU A 19 1.38 -4.16 18.39
CA GLU A 19 1.95 -3.22 19.37
C GLU A 19 2.99 -2.31 18.72
N VAL A 20 3.97 -2.89 18.01
CA VAL A 20 5.04 -2.14 17.33
C VAL A 20 4.49 -1.22 16.25
N LYS A 21 3.48 -1.68 15.49
CA LYS A 21 2.84 -0.86 14.47
C LYS A 21 2.13 0.35 15.08
N GLN A 22 1.45 0.15 16.21
CA GLN A 22 0.78 1.23 16.92
C GLN A 22 1.79 2.24 17.47
N LYS A 23 2.84 1.76 18.16
CA LYS A 23 3.95 2.60 18.64
C LYS A 23 4.62 3.39 17.53
N TYR A 24 4.87 2.76 16.38
CA TYR A 24 5.39 3.45 15.21
C TYR A 24 4.48 4.61 14.78
N TYR A 25 3.18 4.37 14.67
CA TYR A 25 2.20 5.39 14.26
C TYR A 25 1.93 6.50 15.28
N GLU A 26 2.39 6.37 16.51
CA GLU A 26 2.36 7.44 17.51
C GLU A 26 3.53 8.43 17.35
N THR A 27 4.63 8.02 16.71
CA THR A 27 5.76 8.90 16.39
C THR A 27 5.38 9.98 15.37
N SER A 28 6.09 11.12 15.36
CA SER A 28 5.86 12.20 14.39
C SER A 28 5.99 11.72 12.94
N LEU A 29 7.05 10.96 12.65
CA LEU A 29 7.28 10.34 11.34
C LEU A 29 6.18 9.32 11.00
N GLY A 30 5.80 8.48 11.96
CA GLY A 30 4.76 7.47 11.73
C GLY A 30 3.38 8.07 11.47
N LYS A 31 3.01 9.16 12.15
CA LYS A 31 1.78 9.91 11.86
C LYS A 31 1.77 10.46 10.43
N TYR A 32 2.89 11.04 9.99
CA TYR A 32 3.05 11.54 8.62
C TYR A 32 2.92 10.41 7.59
N VAL A 33 3.65 9.31 7.77
CA VAL A 33 3.59 8.15 6.88
C VAL A 33 2.19 7.54 6.87
N LYS A 34 1.53 7.41 8.02
CA LYS A 34 0.14 6.91 8.11
C LYS A 34 -0.81 7.75 7.26
N LYS A 35 -0.71 9.08 7.32
CA LYS A 35 -1.53 9.98 6.50
C LYS A 35 -1.27 9.77 5.00
N GLN A 36 -0.02 9.64 4.59
CA GLN A 36 0.33 9.38 3.19
C GLN A 36 -0.18 8.01 2.70
N LEU A 37 -0.06 6.96 3.52
CA LEU A 37 -0.55 5.63 3.18
C LEU A 37 -2.07 5.62 3.02
N ILE A 38 -2.81 6.33 3.89
CA ILE A 38 -4.27 6.48 3.77
C ILE A 38 -4.63 7.25 2.50
N SER A 39 -3.97 8.38 2.23
CA SER A 39 -4.23 9.14 1.01
C SER A 39 -3.96 8.32 -0.25
N SER A 40 -2.85 7.57 -0.27
CA SER A 40 -2.52 6.67 -1.39
C SER A 40 -3.55 5.54 -1.54
N PHE A 41 -4.07 5.03 -0.41
CA PHE A 41 -5.09 3.98 -0.42
C PHE A 41 -6.38 4.49 -1.03
N ILE A 42 -6.81 5.70 -0.66
CA ILE A 42 -7.97 6.37 -1.25
C ILE A 42 -7.77 6.53 -2.76
N CYS A 43 -6.60 6.98 -3.22
CA CYS A 43 -6.29 7.08 -4.65
C CYS A 43 -6.41 5.71 -5.35
N GLY A 44 -5.85 4.64 -4.76
CA GLY A 44 -5.95 3.30 -5.33
C GLY A 44 -7.39 2.80 -5.44
N VAL A 45 -8.21 3.03 -4.40
CA VAL A 45 -9.64 2.68 -4.41
C VAL A 45 -10.41 3.47 -5.46
N LEU A 46 -10.13 4.78 -5.60
CA LEU A 46 -10.75 5.61 -6.64
C LEU A 46 -10.37 5.16 -8.05
N CYS A 47 -9.10 4.81 -8.29
CA CYS A 47 -8.68 4.24 -9.58
C CYS A 47 -9.45 2.95 -9.89
N ILE A 48 -9.62 2.06 -8.91
CA ILE A 48 -10.39 0.83 -9.10
C ILE A 48 -11.86 1.15 -9.41
N GLY A 49 -12.47 2.06 -8.65
CA GLY A 49 -13.85 2.49 -8.87
C GLY A 49 -14.06 3.08 -10.26
N ILE A 50 -13.17 3.96 -10.72
CA ILE A 50 -13.20 4.54 -12.07
C ILE A 50 -13.03 3.46 -13.12
N GLY A 51 -12.06 2.54 -12.95
CA GLY A 51 -11.84 1.45 -13.90
C GLY A 51 -13.06 0.54 -14.04
N ILE A 52 -13.71 0.18 -12.93
CA ILE A 52 -14.95 -0.61 -12.94
C ILE A 52 -16.09 0.18 -13.60
N TYR A 53 -16.25 1.45 -13.25
CA TYR A 53 -17.28 2.30 -13.84
C TYR A 53 -17.13 2.40 -15.37
N LEU A 54 -15.90 2.60 -15.86
CA LEU A 54 -15.63 2.67 -17.30
C LEU A 54 -15.90 1.34 -18.02
N LEU A 55 -15.59 0.20 -17.39
CA LEU A 55 -15.93 -1.12 -17.95
C LEU A 55 -17.44 -1.32 -18.14
N ILE A 56 -18.26 -0.79 -17.23
CA ILE A 56 -19.72 -0.98 -17.26
C ILE A 56 -20.41 0.08 -18.13
N SER A 57 -19.90 1.31 -18.15
CA SER A 57 -20.54 2.45 -18.81
C SER A 57 -20.21 2.60 -20.30
N THR A 58 -19.13 1.99 -20.78
CA THR A 58 -18.74 2.08 -22.18
C THR A 58 -19.68 1.27 -23.06
N LYS A 59 -20.45 1.96 -23.92
CA LYS A 59 -21.28 1.33 -24.97
C LYS A 59 -20.42 1.02 -26.18
N ASP A 60 -20.60 -0.15 -26.78
CA ASP A 60 -19.83 -0.64 -27.93
C ASP A 60 -18.30 -0.54 -27.75
N PRO A 61 -17.75 -1.14 -26.68
CA PRO A 61 -16.34 -1.01 -26.32
C PRO A 61 -15.43 -1.60 -27.40
N LYS A 62 -14.42 -0.83 -27.80
CA LYS A 62 -13.33 -1.30 -28.65
C LYS A 62 -12.25 -1.92 -27.79
N PHE A 63 -11.38 -2.70 -28.42
CA PHE A 63 -10.22 -3.29 -27.75
C PHE A 63 -9.38 -2.27 -26.96
N ILE A 64 -9.23 -1.06 -27.51
CA ILE A 64 -8.46 0.01 -26.87
C ILE A 64 -9.10 0.47 -25.54
N ASP A 65 -10.43 0.48 -25.46
CA ASP A 65 -11.15 0.88 -24.25
C ASP A 65 -10.94 -0.15 -23.14
N TYR A 66 -11.01 -1.45 -23.48
CA TYR A 66 -10.66 -2.52 -22.54
C TYR A 66 -9.21 -2.41 -22.06
N PHE A 67 -8.27 -2.14 -22.96
CA PHE A 67 -6.87 -1.98 -22.60
C PHE A 67 -6.66 -0.84 -21.59
N TYR A 68 -7.24 0.34 -21.83
CA TYR A 68 -7.14 1.47 -20.90
C TYR A 68 -7.84 1.20 -19.57
N ASN A 69 -9.07 0.66 -19.61
CA ASN A 69 -9.84 0.39 -18.41
C ASN A 69 -9.16 -0.66 -17.52
N ILE A 70 -8.63 -1.74 -18.11
CA ILE A 70 -7.86 -2.76 -17.38
C ILE A 70 -6.54 -2.16 -16.85
N SER A 71 -5.87 -1.30 -17.61
CA SER A 71 -4.64 -0.63 -17.15
C SER A 71 -4.90 0.23 -15.90
N ILE A 72 -6.01 0.97 -15.86
CA ILE A 72 -6.42 1.76 -14.69
C ILE A 72 -6.64 0.85 -13.46
N LEU A 73 -7.28 -0.31 -13.65
CA LEU A 73 -7.47 -1.29 -12.58
C LEU A 73 -6.12 -1.81 -12.07
N LEU A 74 -5.22 -2.21 -12.97
CA LEU A 74 -3.89 -2.69 -12.61
C LEU A 74 -3.09 -1.63 -11.84
N ILE A 75 -3.18 -0.37 -12.23
CA ILE A 75 -2.56 0.75 -11.50
C ILE A 75 -3.17 0.88 -10.10
N GLY A 76 -4.50 0.83 -9.97
CA GLY A 76 -5.19 0.88 -8.68
C GLY A 76 -4.76 -0.23 -7.73
N PHE A 77 -4.71 -1.47 -8.20
CA PHE A 77 -4.16 -2.60 -7.43
C PHE A 77 -2.68 -2.41 -7.11
N GLY A 78 -1.89 -1.91 -8.07
CA GLY A 78 -0.48 -1.58 -7.90
C GLY A 78 -0.25 -0.62 -6.74
N PHE A 79 -1.06 0.44 -6.61
CA PHE A 79 -1.03 1.36 -5.47
C PHE A 79 -1.30 0.63 -4.16
N ILE A 80 -2.32 -0.22 -4.08
CA ILE A 80 -2.66 -0.97 -2.86
C ILE A 80 -1.50 -1.89 -2.42
N PHE A 81 -0.91 -2.63 -3.36
CA PHE A 81 0.25 -3.49 -3.06
C PHE A 81 1.48 -2.68 -2.65
N ALA A 82 1.74 -1.56 -3.32
CA ALA A 82 2.86 -0.68 -3.00
C ALA A 82 2.74 -0.09 -1.58
N ILE A 83 1.54 0.36 -1.20
CA ILE A 83 1.24 0.86 0.16
C ILE A 83 1.61 -0.17 1.20
N LYS A 84 1.18 -1.42 1.01
CA LYS A 84 1.47 -2.48 1.97
C LYS A 84 2.97 -2.74 2.11
N LYS A 85 3.69 -2.73 0.99
CA LYS A 85 5.15 -2.89 0.96
C LYS A 85 5.87 -1.74 1.66
N ILE A 86 5.43 -0.50 1.43
CA ILE A 86 6.00 0.70 2.07
C ILE A 86 5.74 0.68 3.58
N GLU A 87 4.51 0.37 4.01
CA GLU A 87 4.15 0.23 5.42
C GLU A 87 5.09 -0.75 6.13
N VAL A 88 5.23 -1.96 5.59
CA VAL A 88 6.08 -3.01 6.17
C VAL A 88 7.55 -2.58 6.21
N LYS A 89 8.04 -1.95 5.12
CA LYS A 89 9.42 -1.45 5.06
C LYS A 89 9.69 -0.42 6.15
N LYS A 90 8.79 0.56 6.32
CA LYS A 90 8.95 1.65 7.28
C LYS A 90 8.85 1.18 8.73
N ILE A 91 7.92 0.28 9.04
CA ILE A 91 7.85 -0.32 10.37
C ILE A 91 9.08 -1.18 10.63
N ASN A 92 9.59 -1.90 9.63
CA ASN A 92 10.81 -2.70 9.78
C ASN A 92 12.05 -1.82 10.05
N GLU A 93 12.18 -0.68 9.36
CA GLU A 93 13.22 0.32 9.65
C GLU A 93 13.14 0.80 11.11
N TYR A 94 11.92 1.06 11.61
CA TYR A 94 11.69 1.43 13.00
C TYR A 94 12.08 0.31 13.99
N VAL A 95 11.69 -0.93 13.73
CA VAL A 95 12.03 -2.11 14.55
C VAL A 95 13.55 -2.27 14.68
N ILE A 96 14.27 -2.19 13.56
CA ILE A 96 15.72 -2.34 13.53
C ILE A 96 16.42 -1.21 14.29
N LYS A 97 15.98 0.04 14.08
CA LYS A 97 16.57 1.20 14.74
C LYS A 97 16.39 1.16 16.26
N ASN A 98 15.25 0.66 16.74
CA ASN A 98 14.95 0.56 18.17
C ASN A 98 15.36 -0.80 18.78
N LYS A 99 16.07 -1.65 18.03
CA LYS A 99 16.51 -2.99 18.44
C LYS A 99 15.39 -3.89 19.00
N ILE A 100 14.15 -3.68 18.55
CA ILE A 100 12.97 -4.51 18.88
C ILE A 100 13.08 -5.84 18.14
#